data_AF-A0A965AIM1-F1
#
_entry.id   AF-A0A965AIM1-F1
#
_cell.length_a   1.000
_cell.length_b   1.000
_cell.length_c   1.000
_cell.angle_alpha   90.00
_cell.angle_beta   90.00
_cell.angle_gamma   90.00
#
_symmetry.space_group_name_H-M   'P 1'
#
loop_
_entity.id
_entity.type
_entity.pdbx_description
1 polymer ?
#
loop_
_entity_poly.entity_id
_entity_poly.type
_entity_poly.pdbx_seq_one_letter_code
_entity_poly.pdbx_strand_id
1 'polypeptide(L)' 'MKKLMLLPLLFFVFICTAQSVDAEKKLKELGIELITPTKPMANYVKAVRTGNLIFLAGHGPSKADGTL' A
#
# COMPACT_ATOMS: atom_id res chain seq x y z
N MET A 1 24.36 -24.67 -30.01
CA MET A 1 23.50 -23.62 -30.62
C MET A 1 22.20 -23.32 -29.84
N LYS A 2 21.76 -24.17 -28.90
CA LYS A 2 20.52 -23.94 -28.11
C LYS A 2 20.61 -22.79 -27.07
N LYS A 3 21.81 -22.51 -26.54
CA LYS A 3 22.05 -21.45 -25.54
C LYS A 3 21.84 -20.02 -26.08
N LEU A 4 21.92 -19.83 -27.41
CA LEU A 4 21.77 -18.52 -28.05
C LEU A 4 20.29 -18.08 -28.16
N MET A 5 19.35 -19.02 -28.13
CA MET A 5 17.90 -18.73 -28.10
C MET A 5 17.35 -18.49 -26.68
N LEU A 6 18.10 -18.83 -25.63
CA LEU A 6 17.71 -18.57 -24.24
C LEU A 6 17.96 -17.12 -23.80
N LEU A 7 18.82 -16.39 -24.52
CA LEU A 7 19.24 -15.04 -24.16
C LEU A 7 18.14 -13.97 -24.31
N PRO A 8 17.30 -13.94 -25.37
CA PRO A 8 16.17 -13.01 -25.44
C PRO A 8 15.05 -13.37 -24.45
N LEU A 9 14.89 -14.66 -24.09
CA LEU A 9 13.91 -15.11 -23.10
C LEU A 9 14.26 -14.60 -21.68
N LEU A 10 15.55 -14.60 -21.34
CA LEU A 10 16.05 -14.05 -20.07
C LEU A 10 15.81 -12.54 -19.95
N PHE A 11 15.89 -11.82 -21.07
CA PHE A 11 15.65 -10.37 -21.13
C PHE A 11 14.17 -10.01 -20.98
N PHE A 12 13.26 -10.85 -21.48
CA PHE A 12 11.82 -10.66 -21.37
C PHE A 12 11.31 -10.80 -19.92
N VAL A 13 11.92 -11.68 -19.12
CA VAL A 13 11.59 -11.85 -17.70
C VAL A 13 11.94 -10.60 -16.87
N PHE A 14 12.98 -9.85 -17.26
CA PHE A 14 13.43 -8.67 -16.53
C PHE A 14 12.50 -7.46 -16.69
N ILE A 15 11.79 -7.36 -17.82
CA ILE A 15 10.81 -6.28 -18.08
C ILE A 15 9.51 -6.50 -17.30
N CYS A 16 9.29 -7.72 -16.78
CA CYS A 16 8.06 -8.11 -16.07
C CYS A 16 8.11 -7.88 -14.55
N THR A 17 9.14 -7.21 -14.02
CA THR A 17 9.08 -6.72 -12.64
C THR A 17 8.08 -5.56 -12.59
N ALA A 18 6.81 -5.89 -12.33
CA ALA A 18 5.81 -4.90 -11.95
C ALA A 18 6.38 -4.03 -10.82
N GLN A 19 6.24 -2.71 -10.94
CA GLN A 19 6.79 -1.76 -9.98
C GLN A 19 6.29 -2.14 -8.57
N SER A 20 7.19 -2.63 -7.72
CA SER A 20 6.90 -2.80 -6.30
C SER A 20 6.90 -1.41 -5.66
N VAL A 21 5.74 -0.75 -5.67
CA VAL A 21 5.57 0.52 -4.97
C VAL A 21 5.67 0.24 -3.47
N ASP A 22 6.78 0.67 -2.87
CA ASP A 22 7.01 0.62 -1.43
C ASP A 22 6.41 1.88 -0.79
N ALA A 23 5.19 1.75 -0.29
CA ALA A 23 4.45 2.86 0.30
C ALA A 23 5.15 3.40 1.55
N GLU A 24 5.73 2.52 2.37
CA GLU A 24 6.46 2.83 3.59
C GLU A 24 7.72 3.65 3.29
N LYS A 25 8.47 3.28 2.24
CA LYS A 25 9.61 4.07 1.77
C LYS A 25 9.17 5.46 1.32
N LYS A 26 8.08 5.56 0.56
CA LYS A 26 7.59 6.86 0.07
C LYS A 26 7.14 7.77 1.22
N LEU A 27 6.47 7.23 2.23
CA LEU A 27 6.09 7.97 3.44
C LEU A 27 7.33 8.53 4.16
N LYS A 28 8.39 7.72 4.32
CA LYS A 28 9.66 8.16 4.92
C LYS A 28 10.34 9.27 4.13
N GLU A 29 10.40 9.17 2.80
CA GLU A 29 10.96 10.22 1.94
C GLU A 29 10.23 11.56 2.06
N LEU A 30 8.92 11.51 2.30
CA LEU A 30 8.08 12.69 2.49
C LEU A 30 8.08 13.21 3.94
N GLY A 31 8.75 12.53 4.86
CA GLY A 31 8.73 12.88 6.29
C GLY A 31 7.35 12.73 6.93
N ILE A 32 6.50 11.83 6.40
CA ILE A 32 5.14 11.58 6.90
C ILE A 32 5.18 10.38 7.84
N GLU A 33 4.76 10.59 9.09
CA GLU A 33 4.52 9.52 10.06
C GLU A 33 3.03 9.20 10.15
N LEU A 34 2.68 7.92 10.08
CA LEU A 34 1.30 7.49 10.22
C LEU A 34 0.90 7.47 11.70
N ILE A 35 -0.20 8.13 12.00
CA ILE A 35 -0.75 8.19 13.37
C ILE A 35 -1.50 6.90 13.69
N THR A 36 -1.56 6.56 14.98
CA THR A 36 -2.40 5.45 15.44
C THR A 36 -3.88 5.76 15.13
N PRO A 37 -4.64 4.85 14.51
CA PRO A 37 -6.05 5.09 14.21
C PRO A 37 -6.88 5.41 15.46
N THR A 38 -7.62 6.53 15.43
CA THR A 38 -8.57 6.92 16.47
C THR A 38 -9.76 5.94 16.60
N LYS A 39 -10.43 5.94 17.75
CA LYS A 39 -11.66 5.16 17.96
C LYS A 39 -12.81 5.68 17.08
N PRO A 40 -13.76 4.83 16.65
CA PRO A 40 -14.97 5.28 15.95
C PRO A 40 -15.75 6.31 16.78
N MET A 41 -16.26 7.35 16.12
CA MET A 41 -17.07 8.41 16.78
C MET A 41 -18.51 7.98 17.07
N ALA A 42 -18.99 6.91 16.45
CA ALA A 42 -20.36 6.41 16.56
C ALA A 42 -20.38 4.88 16.34
N ASN A 43 -21.57 4.31 16.22
CA ASN A 43 -21.77 2.86 16.07
C ASN A 43 -21.45 2.37 14.66
N TYR A 44 -20.16 2.32 14.33
CA TYR A 44 -19.62 1.74 13.10
C TYR A 44 -18.19 1.24 13.32
N VAL A 45 -17.66 0.49 12.36
CA VAL A 45 -16.29 -0.01 12.34
C VAL A 45 -15.46 0.73 11.29
N LYS A 46 -14.18 1.02 11.58
CA LYS A 46 -13.35 1.85 10.68
C LYS A 46 -12.96 1.15 9.37
N ALA A 47 -12.85 -0.17 9.41
CA ALA A 47 -12.56 -1.00 8.26
C ALA A 47 -13.26 -2.35 8.38
N VAL A 48 -13.78 -2.87 7.27
CA VAL A 48 -14.26 -4.25 7.15
C VAL A 48 -13.61 -4.91 5.95
N ARG A 49 -13.41 -6.24 6.04
CA ARG A 49 -12.91 -7.05 4.93
C ARG A 49 -14.00 -8.00 4.47
N THR A 50 -14.26 -8.05 3.15
CA THR A 50 -15.06 -9.10 2.52
C THR A 50 -14.27 -9.71 1.36
N GLY A 51 -13.94 -11.00 1.49
CA GLY A 51 -13.02 -11.68 0.57
C GLY A 51 -11.66 -10.97 0.48
N ASN A 52 -11.37 -10.45 -0.70
CA ASN A 52 -10.12 -9.72 -0.98
C ASN A 52 -10.27 -8.19 -1.02
N LEU A 53 -11.42 -7.66 -0.58
CA LEU A 53 -11.69 -6.22 -0.56
C LEU A 53 -11.73 -5.71 0.88
N ILE A 54 -11.10 -4.57 1.10
CA ILE A 54 -11.15 -3.81 2.35
C ILE A 54 -11.97 -2.54 2.10
N PHE A 55 -13.03 -2.35 2.88
CA PHE A 55 -13.89 -1.17 2.84
C PHE A 55 -13.58 -0.31 4.06
N LEU A 56 -13.19 0.95 3.80
CA LEU A 56 -12.89 1.93 4.84
C LEU A 56 -14.09 2.86 5.05
N ALA A 57 -14.37 3.20 6.31
CA ALA A 57 -15.29 4.27 6.64
C ALA A 57 -14.69 5.65 6.26
N GLY A 58 -15.50 6.71 6.33
CA GLY A 58 -14.99 8.08 6.12
C GLY A 58 -13.91 8.44 7.15
N HIS A 59 -12.82 9.08 6.69
CA HIS A 59 -11.72 9.56 7.52
C HIS A 59 -11.70 11.09 7.50
N GLY A 60 -11.80 11.72 8.68
CA GLY A 60 -11.59 13.16 8.83
C GLY A 60 -10.11 13.50 9.06
N PRO A 61 -9.74 14.79 9.03
CA PRO A 61 -8.38 15.26 9.29
C PRO A 61 -8.07 15.24 10.79
N SER A 62 -7.99 14.05 11.40
CA SER A 62 -7.59 13.92 12.80
C SER A 62 -6.14 14.37 12.98
N LYS A 63 -5.88 15.13 14.05
CA LYS A 63 -4.54 15.46 14.50
C LYS A 63 -3.83 14.22 15.05
N ALA A 64 -2.51 14.31 15.18
CA ALA A 64 -1.68 13.22 15.69
C ALA A 64 -1.98 12.81 17.14
N ASP A 65 -2.52 13.73 17.94
CA ASP A 65 -2.99 13.48 19.31
C ASP A 65 -4.40 12.84 19.36
N GLY A 66 -5.00 12.56 18.19
CA GLY A 66 -6.33 11.98 18.07
C GLY A 66 -7.48 12.98 18.25
N THR A 67 -7.18 14.28 18.39
CA THR A 67 -8.19 15.34 18.39
C THR A 67 -8.62 15.69 16.96
N LEU A 68 -9.78 16.35 16.85
CA LEU A 68 -10.24 16.93 15.58
C LEU A 68 -9.62 18.32 15.36
#